data_AF-A0A3E0LSX9-F1
#
_entry.id   AF-A0A3E0LSX9-F1
#
_cell.length_a   1.000
_cell.length_b   1.000
_cell.length_c   1.000
_cell.angle_alpha   90.00
_cell.angle_beta   90.00
_cell.angle_gamma   90.00
#
_symmetry.space_group_name_H-M   'P 1'
#
loop_
_entity.id
_entity.type
_entity.pdbx_description
1 polymer ?
#
loop_
_entity_poly.entity_id
_entity_poly.type
_entity_poly.pdbx_seq_one_letter_code
_entity_poly.pdbx_strand_id
1 'polypeptide(L)'
;MSNALDRLVNKKKPSVPPRIDVVEEILPIPSQPKEEIAELTQDAIKNLSQDSKTSLSQDTNTETDLDDFETVRNTIRLDRAIDDSLRQLCQDERITKETLLEAAYLYLDAHPTELEEVVRTARQRLQRRKEIADYKRAKTMQERFLKS
;
A
#
# COMPACT_ATOMS: atom_id res chain seq x y z
N MET A 1 29.95 19.95 -25.76
CA MET A 1 29.15 19.63 -24.56
C MET A 1 28.36 18.36 -24.85
N SER A 2 28.55 17.28 -24.10
CA SER A 2 27.88 16.00 -24.40
C SER A 2 26.39 16.08 -24.08
N ASN A 3 25.56 15.75 -25.07
CA ASN A 3 24.10 15.86 -25.04
C ASN A 3 23.50 14.87 -24.03
N ALA A 4 22.42 15.23 -23.34
CA ALA A 4 21.86 14.43 -22.25
C ALA A 4 21.39 13.02 -22.69
N LEU A 5 20.99 12.90 -23.97
CA LEU A 5 20.56 11.63 -24.58
C LEU A 5 21.73 10.66 -24.79
N ASP A 6 22.92 11.14 -25.17
CA ASP A 6 24.12 10.30 -25.31
C ASP A 6 24.53 9.67 -23.99
N ARG A 7 24.29 10.37 -22.87
CA ARG A 7 24.57 9.87 -21.52
C ARG A 7 23.58 8.80 -21.07
N LEU A 8 22.39 8.72 -21.67
CA LEU A 8 21.38 7.73 -21.33
C LEU A 8 21.61 6.41 -22.09
N VAL A 9 21.99 6.51 -23.36
CA VAL A 9 22.24 5.35 -24.22
C VAL A 9 23.54 4.63 -23.85
N ASN A 10 24.57 5.40 -23.47
CA ASN A 10 25.89 4.84 -23.12
C ASN A 10 26.02 4.41 -21.64
N LYS A 11 24.91 4.31 -20.89
CA LYS A 11 24.96 3.78 -19.52
C LYS A 11 25.28 2.29 -19.58
N LYS A 12 26.47 1.92 -19.09
CA LYS A 12 26.82 0.51 -18.82
C LYS A 12 25.80 -0.04 -17.82
N LYS A 13 24.97 -0.97 -18.27
CA LYS A 13 24.03 -1.66 -17.38
C LYS A 13 24.83 -2.60 -16.48
N PRO A 14 24.48 -2.71 -15.19
CA PRO A 14 25.09 -3.70 -14.30
C PRO A 14 24.81 -5.10 -14.87
N SER A 15 25.87 -5.86 -15.10
CA SER A 15 25.78 -7.24 -15.57
C SER A 15 25.52 -8.14 -14.37
N VAL A 16 24.32 -8.71 -14.30
CA VAL A 16 23.96 -9.64 -13.22
C VAL A 16 24.42 -11.03 -13.65
N PRO A 17 25.23 -11.73 -12.83
CA PRO A 17 25.61 -13.11 -13.11
C PRO A 17 24.38 -14.01 -13.15
N PRO A 18 24.38 -15.06 -13.99
CA PRO A 18 23.27 -16.00 -14.07
C PRO A 18 23.07 -16.72 -12.73
N ARG A 19 21.82 -16.90 -12.35
CA ARG A 19 21.44 -17.66 -11.16
C ARG A 19 21.88 -19.12 -11.34
N ILE A 20 22.56 -19.64 -10.32
CA ILE A 20 22.91 -21.06 -10.23
C ILE A 20 21.79 -21.70 -9.41
N ASP A 21 21.01 -22.60 -10.01
CA ASP A 21 19.88 -23.30 -9.35
C ASP A 21 20.33 -24.59 -8.62
N VAL A 22 21.58 -24.65 -8.18
CA VAL A 22 22.10 -25.78 -7.42
C VAL A 22 21.93 -25.48 -5.93
N VAL A 23 21.06 -26.24 -5.28
CA VAL A 23 20.95 -26.29 -3.82
C VAL A 23 22.11 -27.18 -3.34
N GLU A 24 23.24 -26.56 -2.96
CA GLU A 24 24.26 -27.28 -2.20
C GLU A 24 23.74 -27.48 -0.77
N GLU A 25 23.86 -28.73 -0.32
CA GLU A 25 23.41 -29.23 0.97
C GLU A 25 24.21 -28.56 2.09
N ILE A 26 23.52 -27.76 2.93
CA ILE A 26 24.12 -27.01 4.02
C ILE A 26 24.61 -27.99 5.09
N LEU A 27 25.94 -28.11 5.26
CA LEU A 27 26.53 -28.66 6.48
C LEU A 27 26.44 -27.62 7.61
N PRO A 28 26.06 -28.00 8.84
CA PRO A 28 25.86 -27.05 9.94
C PRO A 28 27.14 -26.75 10.74
N ILE A 29 27.04 -25.71 11.60
CA ILE A 29 27.79 -25.42 12.86
C ILE A 29 28.83 -24.25 12.72
N PRO A 30 29.15 -23.41 13.76
CA PRO A 30 28.53 -23.06 15.06
C PRO A 30 28.31 -21.54 15.31
N SER A 31 27.66 -21.25 16.43
CA SER A 31 27.37 -19.98 17.10
C SER A 31 28.53 -19.35 17.91
N GLN A 32 28.43 -18.01 18.17
CA GLN A 32 28.94 -17.18 19.31
C GLN A 32 29.61 -15.82 18.86
N PRO A 33 29.82 -14.78 19.72
CA PRO A 33 28.87 -13.67 19.98
C PRO A 33 29.47 -12.22 20.00
N LYS A 34 28.59 -11.20 20.17
CA LYS A 34 28.76 -9.82 20.72
C LYS A 34 29.82 -8.83 20.16
N GLU A 35 29.42 -7.59 19.84
CA GLU A 35 29.70 -6.37 20.63
C GLU A 35 29.14 -5.06 19.99
N GLU A 36 28.76 -4.13 20.89
CA GLU A 36 28.21 -2.79 20.68
C GLU A 36 29.30 -1.77 20.30
N ILE A 37 28.97 -0.74 19.49
CA ILE A 37 29.61 0.58 19.58
C ILE A 37 28.58 1.69 19.32
N ALA A 38 28.58 2.67 20.23
CA ALA A 38 27.71 3.82 20.33
C ALA A 38 28.18 5.05 19.51
N GLU A 39 27.18 5.87 19.16
CA GLU A 39 27.08 7.34 19.21
C GLU A 39 28.02 8.33 18.47
N LEU A 40 27.31 9.38 18.01
CA LEU A 40 27.63 10.82 18.00
C LEU A 40 28.15 11.46 16.69
N THR A 41 27.31 12.32 16.10
CA THR A 41 27.54 13.79 16.08
C THR A 41 26.31 14.56 15.55
N GLN A 42 25.97 15.64 16.26
CA GLN A 42 24.94 16.65 15.97
C GLN A 42 25.52 17.77 15.09
N ASP A 43 24.68 18.45 14.29
CA ASP A 43 24.39 19.89 14.38
C ASP A 43 24.02 20.61 13.06
N ALA A 44 23.04 21.51 13.20
CA ALA A 44 22.63 22.64 12.35
C ALA A 44 21.95 22.30 11.01
N ILE A 45 20.72 22.75 10.74
CA ILE A 45 20.38 24.17 10.48
C ILE A 45 18.94 24.51 10.96
N LYS A 46 18.84 25.65 11.64
CA LYS A 46 17.66 26.36 12.12
C LYS A 46 16.92 27.12 11.00
N ASN A 47 15.61 27.30 11.24
CA ASN A 47 14.73 28.43 10.89
C ASN A 47 14.25 28.61 9.43
N LEU A 48 12.93 28.49 9.24
CA LEU A 48 12.11 29.66 8.87
C LEU A 48 10.63 29.46 9.23
N SER A 49 10.14 30.30 10.14
CA SER A 49 8.72 30.47 10.52
C SER A 49 8.08 31.60 9.71
N GLN A 50 6.82 31.45 9.30
CA GLN A 50 5.76 32.48 9.31
C GLN A 50 4.49 31.89 8.64
N ASP A 51 3.45 31.57 9.40
CA ASP A 51 2.36 32.43 9.89
C ASP A 51 1.30 32.72 8.81
N SER A 52 0.14 32.08 8.93
CA SER A 52 -1.12 32.49 8.32
C SER A 52 -2.27 31.90 9.13
N LYS A 53 -2.67 32.66 10.15
CA LYS A 53 -3.87 32.45 10.96
C LYS A 53 -5.12 32.55 10.09
N THR A 54 -5.92 31.50 10.05
CA THR A 54 -7.37 31.61 9.83
C THR A 54 -8.08 30.72 10.84
N SER A 55 -8.70 31.37 11.83
CA SER A 55 -9.50 30.77 12.88
C SER A 55 -10.95 30.61 12.41
N LEU A 56 -11.51 29.41 12.55
CA LEU A 56 -12.95 29.25 12.80
C LEU A 56 -13.15 27.95 13.59
N SER A 57 -13.24 28.12 14.91
CA SER A 57 -13.47 27.09 15.90
C SER A 57 -14.94 26.66 15.89
N GLN A 58 -15.19 25.36 15.93
CA GLN A 58 -16.41 24.84 16.53
C GLN A 58 -15.98 23.68 17.44
N ASP A 59 -15.95 24.01 18.74
CA ASP A 59 -15.40 23.19 19.80
C ASP A 59 -16.22 21.92 20.03
N THR A 60 -15.60 20.77 19.80
CA THR A 60 -15.86 19.57 20.60
C THR A 60 -14.53 19.22 21.26
N ASN A 61 -14.43 19.54 22.55
CA ASN A 61 -13.26 19.25 23.38
C ASN A 61 -13.11 17.74 23.58
N THR A 62 -12.48 17.10 22.63
CA THR A 62 -11.64 15.92 22.88
C THR A 62 -10.21 16.38 22.67
N GLU A 63 -9.51 16.69 23.76
CA GLU A 63 -8.05 16.78 23.79
C GLU A 63 -7.49 15.38 23.52
N THR A 64 -7.61 14.92 22.29
CA THR A 64 -6.76 13.84 21.77
C THR A 64 -5.42 14.48 21.49
N ASP A 65 -4.35 13.99 22.12
CA ASP A 65 -2.98 14.34 21.75
C ASP A 65 -2.84 14.19 20.23
N LEU A 66 -2.79 15.32 19.53
CA LEU A 66 -2.72 15.36 18.07
C LEU A 66 -1.42 14.73 17.55
N ASP A 67 -0.45 14.53 18.44
CA ASP A 67 0.83 13.89 18.18
C ASP A 67 0.73 12.37 18.03
N ASP A 68 -0.37 11.72 18.46
CA ASP A 68 -0.55 10.26 18.37
C ASP A 68 -1.33 9.81 17.12
N PHE A 69 -1.70 10.73 16.22
CA PHE A 69 -2.43 10.38 15.00
C PHE A 69 -1.49 9.86 13.90
N GLU A 70 -1.31 8.55 13.82
CA GLU A 70 -0.56 7.89 12.75
C GLU A 70 -1.49 7.28 11.68
N THR A 71 -1.16 7.52 10.41
CA THR A 71 -1.87 6.90 9.27
C THR A 71 -1.03 5.81 8.62
N VAL A 72 -1.65 4.66 8.33
CA VAL A 72 -0.99 3.55 7.63
C VAL A 72 -1.34 3.58 6.15
N ARG A 73 -0.32 3.75 5.30
CA ARG A 73 -0.50 3.75 3.85
C ARG A 73 -0.67 2.33 3.30
N ASN A 74 -1.83 2.04 2.71
CA ASN A 74 -2.15 0.76 2.09
C ASN A 74 -2.52 0.89 0.60
N THR A 75 -2.31 -0.19 -0.18
CA THR A 75 -2.76 -0.27 -1.59
C THR A 75 -3.98 -1.18 -1.71
N ILE A 76 -5.12 -0.65 -2.17
CA ILE A 76 -6.37 -1.40 -2.32
C ILE A 76 -6.77 -1.44 -3.80
N ARG A 77 -7.24 -2.61 -4.27
CA ARG A 77 -7.74 -2.80 -5.64
C ARG A 77 -9.23 -3.13 -5.64
N LEU A 78 -10.04 -2.17 -6.07
CA LEU A 78 -11.49 -2.30 -6.17
C LEU A 78 -11.91 -2.81 -7.56
N ASP A 79 -13.13 -3.35 -7.61
CA ASP A 79 -13.79 -3.62 -8.89
C ASP A 79 -14.11 -2.26 -9.54
N ARG A 80 -13.91 -2.13 -10.86
CA ARG A 80 -14.08 -0.85 -11.56
C ARG A 80 -15.45 -0.23 -11.33
N ALA A 81 -16.52 -1.01 -11.45
CA ALA A 81 -17.87 -0.48 -11.29
C ALA A 81 -18.12 0.03 -9.86
N ILE A 82 -17.51 -0.63 -8.88
CA ILE A 82 -17.59 -0.22 -7.47
C ILE A 82 -16.69 1.00 -7.21
N ASP A 83 -15.49 1.07 -7.78
CA ASP A 83 -14.62 2.26 -7.64
C ASP A 83 -15.28 3.51 -8.20
N ASP A 84 -15.93 3.39 -9.37
CA ASP A 84 -16.63 4.49 -10.03
C ASP A 84 -17.79 5.00 -9.16
N SER A 85 -18.65 4.09 -8.68
CA SER A 85 -19.77 4.46 -7.79
C SER A 85 -19.31 5.00 -6.43
N LEU A 86 -18.27 4.41 -5.84
CA LEU A 86 -17.73 4.85 -4.56
C LEU A 86 -17.11 6.24 -4.68
N ARG A 87 -16.40 6.50 -5.78
CA ARG A 87 -15.82 7.81 -6.09
C ARG A 87 -16.91 8.88 -6.22
N GLN A 88 -18.01 8.57 -6.91
CA GLN A 88 -19.14 9.49 -7.04
C GLN A 88 -19.73 9.83 -5.67
N LEU A 89 -20.02 8.82 -4.84
CA LEU A 89 -20.52 9.01 -3.48
C LEU A 89 -19.59 9.89 -2.64
N CYS A 90 -18.28 9.63 -2.68
CA CYS A 90 -17.29 10.42 -1.94
C CYS A 90 -17.25 11.88 -2.42
N GLN A 91 -17.41 12.11 -3.72
CA GLN A 91 -17.43 13.45 -4.31
C GLN A 91 -18.67 14.23 -3.88
N ASP A 92 -19.83 13.58 -3.88
CA ASP A 92 -21.12 14.19 -3.52
C ASP A 92 -21.14 14.55 -2.02
N GLU A 93 -20.67 13.65 -1.17
CA GLU A 93 -20.65 13.81 0.29
C GLU A 93 -19.41 14.55 0.83
N ARG A 94 -18.47 14.95 -0.05
CA ARG A 94 -17.21 15.63 0.31
C ARG A 94 -16.34 14.87 1.32
N ILE A 95 -16.33 13.54 1.21
CA ILE A 95 -15.49 12.64 2.02
C ILE A 95 -14.44 11.93 1.14
N THR A 96 -13.53 11.18 1.76
CA THR A 96 -12.58 10.33 1.03
C THR A 96 -12.92 8.86 1.18
N LYS A 97 -12.30 8.01 0.36
CA LYS A 97 -12.51 6.56 0.44
C LYS A 97 -11.96 5.99 1.74
N GLU A 98 -10.89 6.57 2.25
CA GLU A 98 -10.27 6.23 3.52
C GLU A 98 -11.22 6.52 4.68
N THR A 99 -11.75 7.75 4.77
CA THR A 99 -12.66 8.12 5.86
C THR A 99 -13.98 7.35 5.79
N LEU A 100 -14.49 7.07 4.59
CA LEU A 100 -15.67 6.20 4.43
C LEU A 100 -15.39 4.77 4.88
N LEU A 101 -14.19 4.23 4.61
CA LEU A 101 -13.80 2.89 5.05
C LEU A 101 -13.70 2.80 6.57
N GLU A 102 -13.09 3.80 7.21
CA GLU A 102 -12.99 3.92 8.67
C GLU A 102 -14.37 4.02 9.32
N ALA A 103 -15.22 4.94 8.83
CA ALA A 103 -16.57 5.13 9.34
C ALA A 103 -17.44 3.88 9.16
N ALA A 104 -17.37 3.22 8.00
CA ALA A 104 -18.10 1.98 7.75
C ALA A 104 -17.62 0.85 8.67
N TYR A 105 -16.31 0.75 8.93
CA TYR A 105 -15.78 -0.24 9.86
C TYR A 105 -16.29 -0.01 11.27
N LEU A 106 -16.18 1.23 11.79
CA LEU A 106 -16.67 1.58 13.13
C LEU A 106 -18.18 1.32 13.28
N TYR A 107 -18.96 1.61 12.24
CA TYR A 107 -20.38 1.31 12.21
C TYR A 107 -20.63 -0.20 12.29
N LEU A 108 -19.98 -1.00 11.44
CA LEU A 108 -20.19 -2.46 11.42
C LEU A 108 -19.67 -3.15 12.68
N ASP A 109 -18.60 -2.64 13.30
CA ASP A 109 -18.08 -3.16 14.57
C ASP A 109 -19.11 -3.06 15.70
N ALA A 110 -19.92 -1.99 15.69
CA ALA A 110 -21.04 -1.82 16.62
C ALA A 110 -22.28 -2.69 16.27
N HIS A 111 -22.36 -3.26 15.05
CA HIS A 111 -23.51 -3.99 14.54
C HIS A 111 -23.11 -5.40 14.07
N PRO A 112 -22.94 -6.38 14.98
CA PRO A 112 -22.33 -7.67 14.66
C PRO A 112 -23.11 -8.51 13.64
N THR A 113 -24.44 -8.42 13.63
CA THR A 113 -25.29 -9.10 12.65
C THR A 113 -25.06 -8.57 11.23
N GLU A 114 -24.94 -7.25 11.07
CA GLU A 114 -24.67 -6.62 9.78
C GLU A 114 -23.24 -6.89 9.33
N LEU A 115 -22.29 -6.87 10.26
CA LEU A 115 -20.91 -7.27 9.99
C LEU A 115 -20.82 -8.70 9.45
N GLU A 116 -21.56 -9.65 10.02
CA GLU A 116 -21.60 -11.03 9.52
C GLU A 116 -22.10 -11.11 8.07
N GLU A 117 -23.14 -10.36 7.72
CA GLU A 117 -23.66 -10.29 6.35
C GLU A 117 -22.64 -9.68 5.37
N VAL A 118 -21.96 -8.60 5.79
CA VAL A 118 -20.91 -7.95 5.00
C VAL A 118 -19.73 -8.91 4.79
N VAL A 119 -19.30 -9.63 5.83
CA VAL A 119 -18.21 -10.63 5.74
C VAL A 119 -18.59 -11.78 4.80
N ARG A 120 -19.82 -12.29 4.91
CA ARG A 120 -20.33 -13.33 3.99
C ARG A 120 -20.30 -12.84 2.54
N THR A 121 -20.76 -11.62 2.30
CA THR A 121 -20.76 -11.00 0.97
C THR A 121 -19.32 -10.78 0.46
N ALA A 122 -18.41 -10.32 1.32
CA ALA A 122 -17.00 -10.14 0.98
C ALA A 122 -16.33 -11.46 0.56
N ARG A 123 -16.61 -12.56 1.27
CA ARG A 123 -16.13 -13.91 0.91
C ARG A 123 -16.63 -14.35 -0.47
N GLN A 124 -17.90 -14.14 -0.78
CA GLN A 124 -18.47 -14.45 -2.10
C GLN A 124 -17.80 -13.63 -3.21
N ARG A 125 -17.57 -12.33 -2.98
CA ARG A 125 -16.87 -11.46 -3.95
C ARG A 125 -15.42 -11.88 -4.16
N LEU A 126 -14.72 -12.29 -3.10
CA LEU A 126 -13.37 -12.83 -3.20
C LEU A 126 -13.34 -14.11 -4.05
N GLN A 127 -14.28 -15.01 -3.83
CA GLN A 127 -14.39 -16.24 -4.61
C GLN A 127 -14.62 -15.95 -6.10
N ARG A 128 -15.56 -15.05 -6.42
CA ARG A 128 -15.80 -14.59 -7.80
C ARG A 128 -14.56 -13.98 -8.45
N ARG A 129 -13.74 -13.24 -7.70
CA ARG A 129 -12.47 -12.68 -8.20
C ARG A 129 -11.46 -13.78 -8.57
N LYS A 130 -11.39 -14.86 -7.78
CA LYS A 130 -10.52 -16.02 -8.09
C LYS A 130 -10.97 -16.69 -9.38
N GLU A 131 -12.26 -16.97 -9.52
CA GLU A 131 -12.82 -17.60 -10.73
C GLU A 131 -12.54 -16.79 -11.99
N ILE A 132 -12.69 -15.46 -11.94
CA ILE A 132 -12.36 -14.58 -13.06
C ILE A 132 -10.86 -14.62 -13.39
N ALA A 133 -10.00 -14.66 -12.37
CA ALA A 133 -8.55 -14.73 -12.57
C ALA A 133 -8.14 -16.07 -13.20
N ASP A 134 -8.71 -17.17 -12.74
CA ASP A 134 -8.45 -18.51 -13.27
C ASP A 134 -8.95 -18.64 -14.71
N TYR A 135 -10.16 -18.14 -15.00
CA TYR A 135 -10.70 -18.08 -16.36
C TYR A 135 -9.78 -17.28 -17.29
N LYS A 136 -9.34 -16.09 -16.88
CA LYS A 136 -8.42 -15.26 -17.67
C LYS A 136 -7.10 -15.99 -17.92
N ARG A 137 -6.54 -16.65 -16.90
CA ARG A 137 -5.31 -17.44 -17.01
C ARG A 137 -5.48 -18.58 -18.03
N ALA A 138 -6.54 -19.35 -17.92
CA ALA A 138 -6.83 -20.45 -18.83
C ALA A 138 -7.03 -19.97 -20.27
N LYS A 139 -7.78 -18.88 -20.46
CA LYS A 139 -8.00 -18.25 -21.77
C LYS A 139 -6.67 -17.82 -22.42
N THR A 140 -5.81 -17.14 -21.68
CA THR A 140 -4.49 -16.72 -22.20
C THR A 140 -3.61 -17.91 -22.57
N MET A 141 -3.67 -19.01 -21.80
CA MET A 141 -2.95 -20.24 -22.14
C MET A 141 -3.47 -20.87 -23.44
N GLN A 142 -4.79 -20.99 -23.60
CA GLN A 142 -5.41 -21.52 -24.82
C GLN A 142 -5.02 -20.69 -26.05
N GLU A 143 -5.12 -19.36 -25.97
CA GLU A 143 -4.75 -18.46 -27.06
C GLU A 143 -3.28 -18.61 -27.50
N ARG A 144 -2.38 -18.97 -26.57
CA ARG A 144 -0.97 -19.23 -26.89
C ARG A 144 -0.79 -20.51 -27.71
N PHE A 145 -1.52 -21.58 -27.36
CA PHE A 145 -1.44 -22.85 -28.09
C PHE A 145 -2.07 -22.76 -29.48
N LEU A 146 -3.15 -21.99 -29.64
CA LEU A 146 -3.85 -21.81 -30.92
C LEU A 146 -3.11 -20.89 -31.91
N LYS A 147 -2.15 -20.09 -31.43
CA LYS A 147 -1.33 -19.19 -32.26
C LYS A 147 0.06 -19.74 -32.58
N SER A 148 0.41 -20.91 -32.02
CA SER A 148 1.64 -21.64 -32.32
C SER A 148 1.41 -22.69 -33.39
#